data_AF-A0A7W0PYW2-F1
#
_entry.id   AF-A0A7W0PYW2-F1
#
_cell.length_a   1.000
_cell.length_b   1.000
_cell.length_c   1.000
_cell.angle_alpha   90.00
_cell.angle_beta   90.00
_cell.angle_gamma   90.00
#
_symmetry.space_group_name_H-M   'P 1'
#
loop_
_entity.id
_entity.type
_entity.pdbx_description
1 polymer ?
#
loop_
_entity_poly.entity_id
_entity_poly.type
_entity_poly.pdbx_seq_one_letter_code
_entity_poly.pdbx_strand_id
1 'polypeptide(L)'
;MSELFGRSEPRVGDLSKHDALRLEESIAPLLAKARGVSWYNAPGKEADLAAARLCLLRRARAGVNASQEAGDDAVRLVLAETDPEAVVWLLSRAISYMDEQGFPDLVPGARPE
;
A
#
# COMPACT_ATOMS: atom_id res chain seq x y z
N MET A 1 -17.86 -11.63 -20.96
CA MET A 1 -17.78 -10.15 -20.97
C MET A 1 -18.35 -9.65 -19.66
N SER A 2 -17.57 -8.87 -18.90
CA SER A 2 -17.91 -8.26 -17.60
C SER A 2 -17.65 -9.08 -16.31
N GLU A 3 -16.37 -9.34 -15.98
CA GLU A 3 -15.94 -9.57 -14.58
C GLU A 3 -14.58 -8.89 -14.24
N LEU A 4 -14.17 -7.87 -15.00
CA LEU A 4 -12.91 -7.15 -14.73
C LEU A 4 -13.04 -6.01 -13.70
N PHE A 5 -14.21 -5.89 -13.05
CA PHE A 5 -14.50 -4.98 -11.93
C PHE A 5 -15.08 -5.67 -10.69
N GLY A 6 -14.92 -7.00 -10.58
CA GLY A 6 -15.06 -7.68 -9.31
C GLY A 6 -13.76 -7.52 -8.53
N ARG A 7 -13.84 -7.20 -7.24
CA ARG A 7 -12.71 -7.37 -6.31
C ARG A 7 -12.00 -8.66 -6.70
N SER A 8 -10.70 -8.60 -7.05
CA SER A 8 -9.92 -9.82 -7.29
C SER A 8 -10.18 -10.77 -6.13
N GLU A 9 -10.36 -12.06 -6.40
CA GLU A 9 -10.61 -13.05 -5.36
C GLU A 9 -9.67 -12.76 -4.18
N PRO A 10 -10.18 -12.68 -2.94
CA PRO A 10 -9.35 -12.42 -1.79
C PRO A 10 -8.17 -13.39 -1.82
N ARG A 11 -6.94 -12.86 -1.77
CA ARG A 11 -5.74 -13.70 -1.84
C ARG A 11 -5.86 -14.80 -0.80
N VAL A 12 -5.90 -16.05 -1.25
CA VAL A 12 -6.04 -17.23 -0.39
C VAL A 12 -4.75 -17.41 0.40
N GLY A 13 -4.85 -17.38 1.73
CA GLY A 13 -3.73 -17.55 2.64
C GLY A 13 -4.05 -17.00 4.04
N ASP A 14 -3.31 -17.44 5.05
CA ASP A 14 -3.41 -16.89 6.40
C ASP A 14 -2.78 -15.49 6.44
N LEU A 15 -3.60 -14.49 6.13
CA LEU A 15 -3.25 -13.06 6.13
C LEU A 15 -2.99 -12.52 7.55
N SER A 16 -3.26 -13.34 8.59
CA SER A 16 -3.13 -12.97 10.01
C SER A 16 -1.76 -13.28 10.63
N LYS A 17 -0.86 -13.95 9.91
CA LYS A 17 0.46 -14.36 10.43
C LYS A 17 1.44 -13.21 10.72
N HIS A 18 1.14 -12.01 10.27
CA HIS A 18 2.02 -10.86 10.49
C HIS A 18 1.69 -10.16 11.80
N ASP A 19 2.71 -9.96 12.62
CA ASP A 19 2.60 -9.17 13.84
C ASP A 19 2.31 -7.71 13.47
N ALA A 20 1.05 -7.30 13.63
CA ALA A 20 0.57 -5.97 13.29
C ALA A 20 1.26 -4.87 14.09
N LEU A 21 1.55 -5.11 15.38
CA LEU A 21 2.23 -4.15 16.25
C LEU A 21 3.67 -3.94 15.75
N ARG A 22 4.39 -5.03 15.49
CA ARG A 22 5.74 -4.95 14.94
C ARG A 22 5.78 -4.26 13.58
N LEU A 23 4.76 -4.46 12.75
CA LEU A 23 4.65 -3.75 11.48
C LEU A 23 4.48 -2.24 11.70
N GLU A 24 3.55 -1.82 12.56
CA GLU A 24 3.31 -0.41 12.91
C GLU A 24 4.58 0.28 13.41
N GLU A 25 5.26 -0.31 14.39
CA GLU A 25 6.52 0.21 14.95
C GLU A 25 7.62 0.36 13.89
N SER A 26 7.61 -0.52 12.89
CA SER A 26 8.66 -0.57 11.86
C SER A 26 8.43 0.39 10.69
N ILE A 27 7.23 0.95 10.54
CA ILE A 27 6.87 1.79 9.39
C ILE A 27 7.36 3.22 9.57
N ALA A 28 7.11 3.85 10.73
CA ALA A 28 7.45 5.25 10.96
C ALA A 28 8.94 5.59 10.66
N PRO A 29 9.94 4.78 11.07
CA PRO A 29 11.34 5.06 10.76
C PRO A 29 11.68 4.98 9.26
N LEU A 30 10.93 4.18 8.48
CA LEU A 30 11.12 4.10 7.03
C LEU A 30 10.51 5.31 6.34
N LEU A 31 9.31 5.72 6.76
CA LEU A 31 8.63 6.90 6.22
C LEU A 31 9.45 8.17 6.43
N ALA A 32 10.06 8.32 7.61
CA ALA A 32 10.95 9.45 7.90
C ALA A 32 12.13 9.55 6.92
N LYS A 33 12.57 8.42 6.34
CA LYS A 33 13.72 8.31 5.43
C LYS A 33 13.32 8.16 3.95
N ALA A 34 12.04 8.05 3.64
CA ALA A 34 11.56 7.85 2.28
C ALA A 34 11.73 9.10 1.39
N ARG A 35 11.85 10.28 2.00
CA ARG A 35 11.99 11.56 1.30
C ARG A 35 13.28 11.62 0.48
N GLY A 36 13.16 12.03 -0.77
CA GLY A 36 14.31 12.25 -1.67
C GLY A 36 14.96 10.97 -2.20
N VAL A 37 14.42 9.79 -1.88
CA VAL A 37 14.98 8.52 -2.37
C VAL A 37 14.51 8.28 -3.81
N SER A 38 15.46 8.28 -4.74
CA SER A 38 15.18 8.01 -6.15
C SER A 38 14.74 6.55 -6.35
N TRP A 39 13.56 6.39 -6.95
CA TRP A 39 12.94 5.09 -7.23
C TRP A 39 13.74 4.22 -8.20
N TYR A 40 14.11 4.75 -9.37
CA TYR A 40 14.75 3.96 -10.43
C TYR A 40 16.17 3.50 -10.10
N ASN A 41 16.84 4.23 -9.22
CA ASN A 41 18.24 3.99 -8.91
C ASN A 41 18.44 3.20 -7.62
N ALA A 42 17.37 2.92 -6.86
CA ALA A 42 17.49 2.33 -5.54
C ALA A 42 16.28 1.44 -5.16
N PRO A 43 16.07 0.30 -5.85
CA PRO A 43 15.02 -0.65 -5.48
C PRO A 43 15.29 -1.29 -4.11
N GLY A 44 14.22 -1.58 -3.36
CA GLY A 44 14.28 -2.20 -2.05
C GLY A 44 14.70 -1.27 -0.92
N LYS A 45 14.55 0.05 -1.12
CA LYS A 45 14.91 1.08 -0.15
C LYS A 45 13.72 1.48 0.72
N GLU A 46 13.88 2.55 1.48
CA GLU A 46 12.99 2.94 2.57
C GLU A 46 11.54 3.16 2.10
N ALA A 47 11.34 3.80 0.95
CA ALA A 47 10.01 4.00 0.37
C ALA A 47 9.33 2.65 0.01
N ASP A 48 10.09 1.71 -0.55
CA ASP A 48 9.57 0.42 -0.99
C ASP A 48 9.23 -0.49 0.18
N LEU A 49 10.14 -0.52 1.16
CA LEU A 49 9.94 -1.24 2.40
C LEU A 49 8.76 -0.66 3.17
N ALA A 50 8.58 0.67 3.16
CA ALA A 50 7.43 1.31 3.79
C ALA A 50 6.13 0.92 3.07
N ALA A 51 6.08 1.04 1.73
CA ALA A 51 4.92 0.64 0.94
C ALA A 51 4.57 -0.85 1.13
N ALA A 52 5.57 -1.73 1.13
CA ALA A 52 5.40 -3.15 1.37
C ALA A 52 4.87 -3.42 2.79
N ARG A 53 5.42 -2.77 3.82
CA ARG A 53 4.98 -2.94 5.22
C ARG A 53 3.58 -2.38 5.46
N LEU A 54 3.21 -1.26 4.84
CA LEU A 54 1.83 -0.76 4.84
C LEU A 54 0.87 -1.78 4.22
N CYS A 55 1.25 -2.40 3.09
CA CYS A 55 0.46 -3.47 2.48
C CYS A 55 0.31 -4.69 3.40
N LEU A 56 1.35 -5.07 4.14
CA LEU A 56 1.31 -6.16 5.11
C LEU A 56 0.49 -5.79 6.34
N LEU A 57 0.59 -4.55 6.83
CA LEU A 57 -0.18 -4.04 7.95
C LEU A 57 -1.68 -4.09 7.64
N ARG A 58 -2.06 -3.62 6.45
CA ARG A 58 -3.44 -3.70 5.95
C ARG A 58 -3.98 -5.14 6.03
N ARG A 59 -3.19 -6.11 5.59
CA ARG A 59 -3.58 -7.53 5.61
C ARG A 59 -3.68 -8.07 7.03
N ALA A 60 -2.69 -7.77 7.88
CA ALA A 60 -2.65 -8.20 9.27
C ALA A 60 -3.86 -7.68 10.04
N ARG A 61 -4.14 -6.38 9.94
CA ARG A 61 -5.26 -5.72 10.63
C ARG A 61 -6.61 -6.14 10.08
N ALA A 62 -6.71 -6.40 8.76
CA ALA A 62 -7.92 -6.99 8.20
C ALA A 62 -8.16 -8.42 8.69
N GLY A 63 -7.10 -9.23 8.82
CA GLY A 63 -7.16 -10.59 9.34
C GLY A 63 -7.55 -10.64 10.81
N VAL A 64 -6.92 -9.83 11.66
CA VAL A 64 -7.22 -9.76 13.10
C VAL A 64 -8.67 -9.38 13.37
N ASN A 65 -9.25 -8.49 12.56
CA ASN A 65 -10.60 -7.97 12.77
C ASN A 65 -11.66 -8.59 11.85
N ALA A 66 -11.29 -9.58 11.04
CA ALA A 66 -12.14 -10.17 9.99
C ALA A 66 -12.85 -9.12 9.11
N SER A 67 -12.21 -7.97 8.86
CA SER A 67 -12.79 -6.82 8.16
C SER A 67 -11.76 -6.11 7.29
N GLN A 68 -12.07 -5.93 6.00
CA GLN A 68 -11.19 -5.19 5.09
C GLN A 68 -11.02 -3.72 5.53
N GLU A 69 -12.09 -3.12 6.05
CA GLU A 69 -12.11 -1.72 6.51
C GLU A 69 -11.15 -1.51 7.66
N ALA A 70 -11.05 -2.46 8.60
CA ALA A 70 -10.10 -2.38 9.69
C ALA A 70 -8.63 -2.36 9.21
N GLY A 71 -8.35 -3.04 8.09
CA GLY A 71 -7.06 -2.96 7.42
C GLY A 71 -6.80 -1.60 6.80
N ASP A 72 -7.81 -1.03 6.13
CA ASP A 72 -7.72 0.29 5.51
C ASP A 72 -7.55 1.39 6.57
N ASP A 73 -8.28 1.32 7.68
CA ASP A 73 -8.20 2.28 8.80
C ASP A 73 -6.83 2.28 9.47
N ALA A 74 -6.24 1.10 9.68
CA ALA A 74 -4.88 1.02 10.23
C ALA A 74 -3.84 1.70 9.33
N VAL A 75 -3.96 1.54 8.00
CA VAL A 75 -3.09 2.24 7.05
C VAL A 75 -3.34 3.75 7.10
N ARG A 76 -4.62 4.19 7.15
CA ARG A 76 -4.96 5.61 7.24
C ARG A 76 -4.40 6.27 8.50
N LEU A 77 -4.47 5.59 9.65
CA LEU A 77 -3.92 6.10 10.91
C LEU A 77 -2.41 6.35 10.81
N VAL A 78 -1.65 5.37 10.30
CA VAL A 78 -0.20 5.53 10.12
C VAL A 78 0.13 6.68 9.15
N LEU A 79 -0.61 6.79 8.04
CA LEU A 79 -0.38 7.86 7.06
C LEU A 79 -0.80 9.23 7.59
N ALA A 80 -1.80 9.32 8.47
CA ALA A 80 -2.24 10.58 9.08
C ALA A 80 -1.19 11.16 10.05
N GLU A 81 -0.38 10.31 10.67
CA GLU A 81 0.73 10.71 11.55
C GLU A 81 2.05 10.95 10.79
N THR A 82 2.07 10.68 9.49
CA THR A 82 3.27 10.78 8.65
C THR A 82 3.44 12.19 8.08
N ASP A 83 4.69 12.62 7.94
CA ASP A 83 5.05 13.84 7.24
C ASP A 83 4.42 13.88 5.83
N PRO A 84 3.67 14.95 5.46
CA PRO A 84 2.94 15.00 4.20
C PRO A 84 3.81 14.82 2.95
N GLU A 85 5.08 15.26 2.98
CA GLU A 85 5.99 15.09 1.86
C GLU A 85 6.36 13.61 1.67
N ALA A 86 6.56 12.87 2.75
CA ALA A 86 6.78 11.41 2.67
C ALA A 86 5.53 10.68 2.12
N VAL A 87 4.32 11.15 2.44
CA VAL A 87 3.07 10.62 1.85
C VAL A 87 3.04 10.86 0.34
N VAL A 88 3.43 12.05 -0.13
CA VAL A 88 3.53 12.34 -1.57
C VAL A 88 4.51 11.39 -2.27
N TRP A 89 5.68 11.14 -1.67
CA TRP A 89 6.65 10.18 -2.20
C TRP A 89 6.07 8.77 -2.31
N LEU A 90 5.39 8.28 -1.27
CA LEU A 90 4.72 6.98 -1.31
C LEU A 90 3.61 6.91 -2.35
N LEU A 91 2.76 7.95 -2.43
CA LEU A 91 1.65 7.98 -3.38
C LEU A 91 2.17 7.98 -4.82
N SER A 92 3.23 8.74 -5.10
CA SER A 92 3.88 8.73 -6.41
C SER A 92 4.33 7.30 -6.78
N ARG A 93 4.88 6.55 -5.81
CA ARG A 93 5.28 5.16 -6.04
C ARG A 93 4.10 4.23 -6.25
N ALA A 94 3.04 4.38 -5.46
CA ALA A 94 1.83 3.59 -5.62
C ALA A 94 1.21 3.80 -7.00
N ILE A 95 1.17 5.05 -7.50
CA ILE A 95 0.68 5.38 -8.84
C ILE A 95 1.57 4.76 -9.92
N SER A 96 2.90 4.90 -9.84
CA SER A 96 3.81 4.26 -10.79
C SER A 96 3.64 2.74 -10.81
N TYR A 97 3.53 2.10 -9.65
CA TYR A 97 3.30 0.65 -9.59
C TYR A 97 1.94 0.27 -10.21
N MET A 98 0.87 1.02 -9.92
CA MET A 98 -0.44 0.77 -10.52
C MET A 98 -0.39 0.87 -12.05
N ASP A 99 0.28 1.90 -12.59
CA ASP A 99 0.49 2.07 -14.04
C ASP A 99 1.33 0.93 -14.63
N GLU A 100 2.46 0.60 -14.02
CA GLU A 100 3.34 -0.52 -14.41
C GLU A 100 2.60 -1.88 -14.43
N GLN A 101 1.58 -2.05 -13.60
CA GLN A 101 0.74 -3.26 -13.55
C GLN A 101 -0.51 -3.17 -14.45
N GLY A 102 -0.65 -2.11 -15.25
CA GLY A 102 -1.75 -1.95 -16.21
C GLY A 102 -3.08 -1.53 -15.58
N PHE A 103 -3.10 -1.03 -14.35
CA PHE A 103 -4.33 -0.60 -13.67
C PHE A 103 -5.15 0.41 -14.50
N PRO A 104 -4.57 1.45 -15.13
CA PRO A 104 -5.35 2.42 -15.90
C PRO A 104 -6.13 1.80 -17.06
N ASP A 105 -5.59 0.78 -17.72
CA ASP A 105 -6.24 0.09 -18.85
C ASP A 105 -7.41 -0.79 -18.41
N LEU A 106 -7.45 -1.14 -17.12
CA LEU A 106 -8.57 -1.86 -16.55
C LEU A 106 -9.74 -0.90 -16.34
N VAL A 107 -9.50 0.32 -15.85
CA VAL A 107 -10.54 1.24 -15.37
C VAL A 107 -11.44 1.78 -16.50
N PRO A 108 -12.77 1.56 -16.49
CA PRO A 108 -13.67 2.02 -17.55
C PRO A 108 -13.78 3.54 -17.49
N GLY A 109 -13.67 4.19 -18.65
CA GLY A 109 -13.69 5.66 -18.73
C GLY A 109 -12.39 6.33 -18.25
N ALA A 110 -11.30 5.58 -18.01
CA ALA A 110 -10.01 6.18 -17.63
C ALA A 110 -9.38 7.03 -18.73
N ARG A 111 -9.67 6.72 -20.00
CA ARG A 111 -9.24 7.52 -21.14
C ARG A 111 -10.37 8.52 -21.45
N PRO A 112 -10.12 9.83 -21.37
CA PRO A 112 -11.12 10.81 -21.77
C PRO A 112 -11.38 10.64 -23.27
N GLU A 113 -12.65 10.49 -23.61
CA GLU A 113 -13.15 10.51 -25.00
C GLU A 113 -13.09 11.94 -25.58
#